data_AF-A0A8T7BVZ1-F1
#
_entry.id   AF-A0A8T7BVZ1-F1
#
_cell.length_a   1.000
_cell.length_b   1.000
_cell.length_c   1.000
_cell.angle_alpha   90.00
_cell.angle_beta   90.00
_cell.angle_gamma   90.00
#
_symmetry.space_group_name_H-M   'P 1'
#
loop_
_entity.id
_entity.type
_entity.pdbx_description
1 polymer ?
#
loop_
_entity_poly.entity_id
_entity_poly.type
_entity_poly.pdbx_seq_one_letter_code
_entity_poly.pdbx_strand_id
1 'polypeptide(L)'
;MWRFVDIFHHRMLSLLYRAWANAEPVVNADRRDDDRFTRYVASLIGLGLDSLTERDALPDHGRFHYAGHFARQARSPEGLIGAIEDYFSVNAVLQQFVGEWLSIPEASHWRLGERRRDGGLGLGTTIGESVWGCQHKFRIVIGPVDFDTLQSFLPGSETSNRLVAIVRNYCGDEFDWDVQLILKKEEVPALELGKQGLLGRTSWCNQDERTADVVDTRLHPVSRVWRNKQAA
;
A
#
# COMPACT_ATOMS: atom_id res chain seq x y z
N MET A 1 -4.11 -66.12 -8.83
CA MET A 1 -4.92 -65.57 -7.72
C MET A 1 -4.39 -64.21 -7.26
N TRP A 2 -3.15 -64.12 -6.75
CA TRP A 2 -2.58 -62.88 -6.18
C TRP A 2 -2.51 -61.68 -7.15
N ARG A 3 -2.08 -61.89 -8.40
CA ARG A 3 -2.03 -60.82 -9.43
C ARG A 3 -3.38 -60.15 -9.74
N PHE A 4 -4.51 -60.83 -9.52
CA PHE A 4 -5.85 -60.23 -9.71
C PHE A 4 -6.21 -59.33 -8.52
N VAL A 5 -5.87 -59.77 -7.31
CA VAL A 5 -6.08 -59.04 -6.06
C VAL A 5 -5.20 -57.77 -6.03
N ASP A 6 -4.01 -57.81 -6.62
CA ASP A 6 -3.12 -56.63 -6.75
C ASP A 6 -3.75 -55.47 -7.53
N ILE A 7 -4.61 -55.74 -8.51
CA ILE A 7 -5.29 -54.68 -9.29
C ILE A 7 -6.21 -53.84 -8.37
N PHE A 8 -6.92 -54.50 -7.45
CA PHE A 8 -7.80 -53.82 -6.49
C PHE A 8 -6.98 -53.07 -5.44
N HIS A 9 -5.94 -53.68 -4.88
CA HIS A 9 -5.07 -53.05 -3.89
C HIS A 9 -4.34 -51.83 -4.47
N HIS A 10 -3.79 -51.95 -5.69
CA HIS A 10 -3.13 -50.83 -6.36
C HIS A 10 -4.09 -49.66 -6.59
N ARG A 11 -5.31 -49.93 -7.06
CA ARG A 11 -6.32 -48.88 -7.26
C ARG A 11 -6.77 -48.24 -5.94
N MET A 12 -7.01 -49.03 -4.89
CA MET A 12 -7.39 -48.53 -3.57
C MET A 12 -6.31 -47.65 -2.96
N LEU A 13 -5.05 -48.09 -3.00
CA LEU A 13 -3.91 -47.30 -2.50
C LEU A 13 -3.73 -46.00 -3.30
N SER A 14 -3.87 -46.07 -4.62
CA SER A 14 -3.80 -44.89 -5.48
C SER A 14 -4.91 -43.87 -5.17
N LEU A 15 -6.14 -44.34 -4.93
CA LEU A 15 -7.26 -43.48 -4.55
C LEU A 15 -7.07 -42.89 -3.15
N LEU A 16 -6.57 -43.68 -2.20
CA LEU A 16 -6.25 -43.21 -0.85
C LEU A 16 -5.19 -42.10 -0.90
N TYR A 17 -4.10 -42.32 -1.64
CA TYR A 17 -3.06 -41.31 -1.81
C TYR A 17 -3.58 -40.05 -2.50
N ARG A 18 -4.41 -40.17 -3.53
CA ARG A 18 -5.02 -39.01 -4.20
C ARG A 18 -5.96 -38.24 -3.29
N ALA A 19 -6.79 -38.93 -2.50
CA ALA A 19 -7.67 -38.28 -1.53
C ALA A 19 -6.88 -37.51 -0.48
N TRP A 20 -5.79 -38.11 0.05
CA TRP A 20 -4.87 -37.44 0.96
C TRP A 20 -4.19 -36.22 0.29
N ALA A 21 -3.58 -36.42 -0.89
CA ALA A 21 -2.88 -35.35 -1.62
C ALA A 21 -3.80 -34.20 -2.02
N ASN A 22 -5.09 -34.46 -2.28
CA ASN A 22 -6.07 -33.42 -2.59
C ASN A 22 -6.44 -32.56 -1.38
N ALA A 23 -6.31 -33.07 -0.16
CA ALA A 23 -6.60 -32.34 1.06
C ALA A 23 -5.39 -31.62 1.65
N GLU A 24 -4.19 -31.88 1.12
CA GLU A 24 -2.92 -31.39 1.66
C GLU A 24 -2.44 -30.12 0.91
N PRO A 25 -2.43 -28.93 1.52
CA PRO A 25 -2.07 -27.69 0.83
C PRO A 25 -0.64 -27.69 0.29
N VAL A 26 0.31 -28.23 1.05
CA VAL A 26 1.74 -28.28 0.66
C VAL A 26 1.93 -29.08 -0.63
N VAL A 27 1.23 -30.22 -0.75
CA VAL A 27 1.32 -31.10 -1.93
C VAL A 27 0.68 -30.45 -3.16
N ASN A 28 -0.31 -29.56 -2.98
CA ASN A 28 -0.88 -28.79 -4.09
C ASN A 28 0.02 -27.62 -4.49
N ALA A 29 0.68 -26.96 -3.53
CA ALA A 29 1.62 -25.86 -3.80
C ALA A 29 2.83 -26.28 -4.66
N ASP A 30 3.30 -27.53 -4.50
CA ASP A 30 4.35 -28.10 -5.36
C ASP A 30 3.90 -28.27 -6.83
N ARG A 31 2.57 -28.31 -7.08
CA ARG A 31 1.96 -28.43 -8.40
C ARG A 31 1.38 -27.10 -8.84
N ARG A 32 2.25 -26.16 -9.22
CA ARG A 32 1.87 -24.78 -9.58
C ARG A 32 0.70 -24.69 -10.59
N ASP A 33 0.66 -25.60 -11.57
CA ASP A 33 -0.40 -25.62 -12.60
C ASP A 33 -1.76 -26.16 -12.11
N ASP A 34 -1.82 -26.80 -10.94
CA ASP A 34 -3.06 -27.37 -10.34
C ASP A 34 -3.18 -27.01 -8.84
N ASP A 35 -2.65 -25.86 -8.41
CA ASP A 35 -2.75 -25.41 -7.02
C ASP A 35 -4.13 -24.83 -6.70
N ARG A 36 -5.05 -25.73 -6.38
CA ARG A 36 -6.42 -25.37 -5.98
C ARG A 36 -6.48 -24.57 -4.68
N PHE A 37 -5.57 -24.82 -3.73
CA PHE A 37 -5.60 -24.15 -2.42
C PHE A 37 -5.24 -22.68 -2.56
N THR A 38 -4.19 -22.37 -3.32
CA THR A 38 -3.84 -20.98 -3.63
C THR A 38 -5.02 -20.26 -4.29
N ARG A 39 -5.71 -20.91 -5.23
CA ARG A 39 -6.90 -20.32 -5.86
C ARG A 39 -8.05 -20.08 -4.87
N TYR A 40 -8.26 -20.98 -3.90
CA TYR A 40 -9.28 -20.78 -2.86
C TYR A 40 -8.94 -19.59 -1.97
N VAL A 41 -7.69 -19.47 -1.52
CA VAL A 41 -7.21 -18.33 -0.73
C VAL A 41 -7.31 -17.03 -1.53
N ALA A 42 -6.90 -17.04 -2.80
CA ALA A 42 -7.01 -15.90 -3.71
C ALA A 42 -8.47 -15.46 -3.87
N SER A 43 -9.41 -16.39 -3.95
CA SER A 43 -10.84 -16.10 -4.08
C SER A 43 -11.41 -15.35 -2.88
N LEU A 44 -10.90 -15.59 -1.67
CA LEU A 44 -11.33 -14.87 -0.45
C LEU A 44 -11.01 -13.37 -0.49
N ILE A 45 -10.00 -12.98 -1.26
CA ILE A 45 -9.57 -11.59 -1.43
C ILE A 45 -9.91 -11.04 -2.82
N GLY A 46 -10.79 -11.71 -3.57
CA GLY A 46 -11.25 -11.27 -4.88
C GLY A 46 -10.26 -11.50 -6.03
N LEU A 47 -9.22 -12.32 -5.84
CA LEU A 47 -8.20 -12.65 -6.85
C LEU A 47 -8.35 -14.08 -7.42
N GLY A 48 -9.54 -14.69 -7.34
CA GLY A 48 -9.77 -16.09 -7.76
C GLY A 48 -9.83 -16.34 -9.28
N LEU A 49 -9.72 -15.27 -10.09
CA LEU A 49 -9.72 -15.31 -11.54
C LEU A 49 -8.32 -15.00 -12.08
N ASP A 50 -7.87 -15.76 -13.07
CA ASP A 50 -6.55 -15.62 -13.70
C ASP A 50 -6.35 -14.23 -14.35
N SER A 51 -7.43 -13.50 -14.65
CA SER A 51 -7.36 -12.12 -15.13
C SER A 51 -7.01 -11.08 -14.06
N LEU A 52 -7.04 -11.48 -12.78
CA LEU A 52 -6.84 -10.61 -11.62
C LEU A 52 -5.48 -10.83 -10.94
N THR A 53 -4.71 -11.82 -11.38
CA THR A 53 -3.33 -12.08 -10.96
C THR A 53 -2.34 -11.18 -11.71
N GLU A 54 -1.16 -10.94 -11.12
CA GLU A 54 -0.04 -10.20 -11.70
C GLU A 54 -0.38 -8.75 -12.14
N ARG A 55 -1.26 -8.08 -11.37
CA ARG A 55 -1.84 -6.78 -11.73
C ARG A 55 -1.05 -5.55 -11.26
N ASP A 56 -0.12 -5.71 -10.33
CA ASP A 56 0.71 -4.62 -9.82
C ASP A 56 2.08 -5.14 -9.35
N ALA A 57 2.86 -4.25 -8.72
CA ALA A 57 4.23 -4.54 -8.29
C ALA A 57 4.34 -5.51 -7.10
N LEU A 58 3.25 -5.78 -6.37
CA LEU A 58 3.23 -6.71 -5.24
C LEU A 58 2.96 -8.13 -5.77
N PRO A 59 3.89 -9.09 -5.59
CA PRO A 59 3.67 -10.48 -6.00
C PRO A 59 2.43 -11.09 -5.35
N ASP A 60 1.67 -11.87 -6.12
CA ASP A 60 0.37 -12.41 -5.66
C ASP A 60 0.49 -13.31 -4.43
N HIS A 61 1.56 -14.11 -4.32
CA HIS A 61 1.82 -14.91 -3.12
C HIS A 61 1.98 -14.07 -1.85
N GLY A 62 2.52 -12.85 -1.97
CA GLY A 62 2.55 -11.89 -0.86
C GLY A 62 1.14 -11.49 -0.43
N ARG A 63 0.23 -11.28 -1.39
CA ARG A 63 -1.19 -10.98 -1.12
C ARG A 63 -1.90 -12.16 -0.46
N PHE A 64 -1.60 -13.39 -0.89
CA PHE A 64 -2.19 -14.61 -0.32
C PHE A 64 -1.75 -14.82 1.12
N HIS A 65 -0.50 -14.49 1.46
CA HIS A 65 -0.01 -14.52 2.83
C HIS A 65 -0.84 -13.61 3.75
N TYR A 66 -1.15 -12.38 3.31
CA TYR A 66 -1.99 -11.43 4.05
C TYR A 66 -3.50 -11.59 3.81
N ALA A 67 -3.95 -12.71 3.24
CA ALA A 67 -5.36 -12.90 2.90
C ALA A 67 -6.29 -12.76 4.11
N GLY A 68 -5.84 -13.14 5.31
CA GLY A 68 -6.58 -12.96 6.55
C GLY A 68 -6.85 -11.49 6.90
N HIS A 69 -5.93 -10.58 6.57
CA HIS A 69 -6.14 -9.14 6.73
C HIS A 69 -6.99 -8.56 5.59
N PHE A 70 -6.77 -9.02 4.36
CA PHE A 70 -7.42 -8.50 3.16
C PHE A 70 -8.86 -9.00 2.96
N ALA A 71 -9.22 -10.15 3.52
CA ALA A 71 -10.59 -10.67 3.46
C ALA A 71 -11.55 -9.93 4.41
N ARG A 72 -11.02 -9.19 5.40
CA ARG A 72 -11.84 -8.48 6.39
C ARG A 72 -12.45 -7.22 5.78
N GLN A 73 -13.76 -7.08 5.82
CA GLN A 73 -14.44 -5.87 5.35
C GLN A 73 -14.02 -4.61 6.11
N ALA A 74 -13.75 -4.73 7.42
CA ALA A 74 -13.20 -3.64 8.22
C ALA A 74 -11.69 -3.51 8.02
N ARG A 75 -11.24 -2.40 7.43
CA ARG A 75 -9.83 -2.04 7.26
C ARG A 75 -9.33 -1.35 8.53
N SER A 76 -8.50 -2.04 9.30
CA SER A 76 -7.95 -1.49 10.55
C SER A 76 -6.52 -0.99 10.33
N PRO A 77 -6.10 0.09 11.03
CA PRO A 77 -4.73 0.59 10.99
C PRO A 77 -3.68 -0.50 11.24
N GLU A 78 -3.94 -1.37 12.20
CA GLU A 78 -3.01 -2.42 12.64
C GLU A 78 -2.82 -3.48 11.55
N GLY A 79 -3.85 -3.76 10.75
CA GLY A 79 -3.74 -4.70 9.64
C GLY A 79 -2.86 -4.18 8.51
N LEU A 80 -2.95 -2.87 8.20
CA LEU A 80 -2.10 -2.23 7.21
C LEU A 80 -0.65 -2.18 7.69
N ILE A 81 -0.45 -1.72 8.93
CA ILE A 81 0.88 -1.59 9.51
C ILE A 81 1.54 -2.97 9.65
N GLY A 82 0.84 -3.97 10.17
CA GLY A 82 1.38 -5.33 10.28
C GLY A 82 1.84 -5.91 8.93
N ALA A 83 1.09 -5.67 7.84
CA ALA A 83 1.51 -6.09 6.51
C ALA A 83 2.75 -5.34 6.00
N ILE A 84 2.87 -4.04 6.30
CA ILE A 84 4.03 -3.23 5.89
C ILE A 84 5.28 -3.64 6.69
N GLU A 85 5.14 -3.79 8.01
CA GLU A 85 6.25 -4.16 8.88
C GLU A 85 6.80 -5.54 8.54
N ASP A 86 5.92 -6.52 8.32
CA ASP A 86 6.31 -7.87 7.94
C ASP A 86 6.93 -7.93 6.54
N TYR A 87 6.32 -7.29 5.54
CA TYR A 87 6.79 -7.35 4.16
C TYR A 87 8.14 -6.65 3.94
N PHE A 88 8.34 -5.48 4.56
CA PHE A 88 9.55 -4.68 4.38
C PHE A 88 10.59 -4.86 5.50
N SER A 89 10.24 -5.57 6.58
CA SER A 89 11.09 -5.71 7.76
C SER A 89 11.51 -4.36 8.37
N VAL A 90 10.58 -3.39 8.38
CA VAL A 90 10.77 -2.04 8.93
C VAL A 90 9.77 -1.76 10.05
N ASN A 91 10.09 -0.82 10.94
CA ASN A 91 9.10 -0.32 11.90
C ASN A 91 8.20 0.73 11.23
N ALA A 92 6.89 0.61 11.39
CA ALA A 92 5.94 1.54 10.81
C ALA A 92 4.81 1.89 11.79
N VAL A 93 4.36 3.14 11.74
CA VAL A 93 3.25 3.65 12.55
C VAL A 93 2.29 4.40 11.66
N LEU A 94 0.98 4.18 11.85
CA LEU A 94 -0.06 4.92 11.17
C LEU A 94 -0.47 6.16 11.98
N GLN A 95 -0.33 7.34 11.40
CA GLN A 95 -0.95 8.55 11.92
C GLN A 95 -2.27 8.79 11.19
N GLN A 96 -3.37 8.64 11.92
CA GLN A 96 -4.73 8.85 11.41
C GLN A 96 -5.11 10.33 11.48
N PHE A 97 -6.09 10.70 10.65
CA PHE A 97 -6.70 12.02 10.62
C PHE A 97 -5.74 13.19 10.38
N VAL A 98 -4.85 13.02 9.39
CA VAL A 98 -3.90 14.06 9.02
C VAL A 98 -4.64 15.18 8.28
N GLY A 99 -4.43 16.42 8.72
CA GLY A 99 -5.07 17.57 8.11
C GLY A 99 -4.42 17.98 6.79
N GLU A 100 -5.24 18.34 5.81
CA GLU A 100 -4.82 18.87 4.53
C GLU A 100 -5.80 19.94 4.02
N TRP A 101 -5.27 20.87 3.23
CA TRP A 101 -6.05 21.84 2.49
C TRP A 101 -6.61 21.20 1.21
N LEU A 102 -7.92 21.03 1.17
CA LEU A 102 -8.66 20.58 0.00
C LEU A 102 -9.03 21.78 -0.87
N SER A 103 -8.63 21.74 -2.14
CA SER A 103 -9.05 22.76 -3.11
C SER A 103 -10.53 22.61 -3.45
N ILE A 104 -11.26 23.73 -3.41
CA ILE A 104 -12.65 23.79 -3.81
C ILE A 104 -12.70 24.00 -5.33
N PRO A 105 -13.42 23.15 -6.09
CA PRO A 105 -13.59 23.36 -7.53
C PRO A 105 -14.20 24.74 -7.82
N GLU A 106 -13.78 25.38 -8.92
CA GLU A 106 -14.30 26.71 -9.29
C GLU A 106 -15.83 26.73 -9.45
N ALA A 107 -16.40 25.63 -9.94
CA ALA A 107 -17.85 25.45 -10.05
C ALA A 107 -18.57 25.44 -8.68
N SER A 108 -17.84 25.32 -7.58
CA SER A 108 -18.34 25.37 -6.20
C SER A 108 -18.00 26.68 -5.50
N HIS A 109 -17.32 27.62 -6.17
CA HIS A 109 -17.01 28.94 -5.61
C HIS A 109 -18.28 29.79 -5.51
N TRP A 110 -18.37 30.53 -4.40
CA TRP A 110 -19.44 31.49 -4.18
C TRP A 110 -19.08 32.83 -4.82
N ARG A 111 -19.96 33.33 -5.69
CA ARG A 111 -19.82 34.64 -6.34
C ARG A 111 -21.04 35.50 -6.05
N LEU A 112 -20.80 36.76 -5.71
CA LEU A 112 -21.87 37.71 -5.41
C LEU A 112 -22.69 37.98 -6.69
N GLY A 113 -24.02 37.87 -6.60
CA GLY A 113 -24.93 38.08 -7.73
C GLY A 113 -25.31 36.80 -8.49
N GLU A 114 -24.66 35.65 -8.22
CA GLU A 114 -25.06 34.37 -8.78
C GLU A 114 -26.14 33.70 -7.90
N ARG A 115 -27.26 33.32 -8.52
CA ARG A 115 -28.36 32.65 -7.81
C ARG A 115 -28.11 31.14 -7.77
N ARG A 116 -27.55 30.65 -6.67
CA ARG A 116 -27.51 29.21 -6.36
C ARG A 116 -28.83 28.78 -5.70
N ARG A 117 -29.36 27.61 -6.09
CA ARG A 117 -30.61 27.07 -5.53
C ARG A 117 -30.45 26.64 -4.07
N ASP A 118 -29.24 26.23 -3.67
CA ASP A 118 -29.05 25.40 -2.48
C ASP A 118 -28.09 25.99 -1.42
N GLY A 119 -27.96 27.32 -1.32
CA GLY A 119 -27.25 27.88 -0.17
C GLY A 119 -27.27 29.40 -0.04
N GLY A 120 -27.05 29.84 1.19
CA GLY A 120 -26.97 31.24 1.58
C GLY A 120 -25.82 31.47 2.56
N LEU A 121 -25.52 32.74 2.79
CA LEU A 121 -24.50 33.16 3.75
C LEU A 121 -24.80 32.57 5.14
N GLY A 122 -23.80 31.95 5.77
CA GLY A 122 -23.94 31.37 7.12
C GLY A 122 -24.59 29.99 7.22
N LEU A 123 -25.11 29.43 6.12
CA LEU A 123 -25.72 28.09 6.12
C LEU A 123 -24.84 27.02 5.48
N GLY A 124 -24.15 27.36 4.38
CA GLY A 124 -23.28 26.43 3.64
C GLY A 124 -22.23 27.15 2.80
N THR A 125 -21.99 28.43 3.10
CA THR A 125 -20.98 29.23 2.40
C THR A 125 -19.62 28.98 3.04
N THR A 126 -18.62 28.63 2.22
CA THR A 126 -17.23 28.53 2.64
C THR A 126 -16.44 29.71 2.09
N ILE A 127 -15.51 30.23 2.89
CA ILE A 127 -14.65 31.36 2.51
C ILE A 127 -13.39 30.83 1.85
N GLY A 128 -13.01 31.42 0.71
CA GLY A 128 -11.76 31.13 0.01
C GLY A 128 -11.87 30.00 -1.01
N GLU A 129 -10.72 29.61 -1.54
CA GLU A 129 -10.58 28.59 -2.59
C GLU A 129 -10.25 27.19 -2.03
N SER A 130 -10.12 27.05 -0.71
CA SER A 130 -9.71 25.80 -0.05
C SER A 130 -10.37 25.60 1.31
N VAL A 131 -10.56 24.34 1.72
CA VAL A 131 -11.10 23.94 3.02
C VAL A 131 -10.10 23.07 3.75
N TRP A 132 -9.95 23.28 5.05
CA TRP A 132 -9.17 22.36 5.88
C TRP A 132 -10.00 21.12 6.21
N GLY A 133 -9.50 19.93 5.84
CA GLY A 133 -10.11 18.65 6.16
C GLY A 133 -9.12 17.71 6.84
N CYS A 134 -9.57 16.91 7.80
CA CYS A 134 -8.75 15.92 8.49
C CYS A 134 -9.25 14.48 8.36
N GLN A 135 -10.36 14.24 7.66
CA GLN A 135 -10.98 12.91 7.61
C GLN A 135 -10.54 12.04 6.43
N HIS A 136 -9.88 12.64 5.44
CA HIS A 136 -9.61 12.00 4.14
C HIS A 136 -8.15 11.58 3.96
N LYS A 137 -7.25 11.96 4.89
CA LYS A 137 -5.82 11.70 4.78
C LYS A 137 -5.27 10.98 6.00
N PHE A 138 -4.41 10.01 5.77
CA PHE A 138 -3.58 9.39 6.79
C PHE A 138 -2.10 9.43 6.39
N ARG A 139 -1.21 9.21 7.35
CA ARG A 139 0.23 9.16 7.12
C ARG A 139 0.82 7.86 7.61
N ILE A 140 1.69 7.29 6.81
CA ILE A 140 2.52 6.15 7.21
C ILE A 140 3.89 6.69 7.60
N VAL A 141 4.24 6.55 8.88
CA VAL A 141 5.56 6.92 9.40
C VAL A 141 6.41 5.66 9.44
N ILE A 142 7.52 5.64 8.70
CA ILE A 142 8.42 4.48 8.61
C ILE A 142 9.78 4.88 9.20
N GLY A 143 10.29 4.07 10.13
CA GLY A 143 11.64 4.20 10.67
C GLY A 143 11.72 4.21 12.19
N PRO A 144 12.93 4.38 12.76
CA PRO A 144 14.15 4.84 12.08
C PRO A 144 14.79 3.83 11.12
N VAL A 145 15.16 4.27 9.91
CA VAL A 145 15.84 3.46 8.87
C VAL A 145 17.25 3.98 8.54
N ASP A 146 18.05 3.18 7.85
CA ASP A 146 19.34 3.60 7.27
C ASP A 146 19.16 4.35 5.94
N PHE A 147 20.26 4.91 5.42
CA PHE A 147 20.20 5.73 4.21
C PHE A 147 19.85 4.93 2.96
N ASP A 148 20.36 3.71 2.83
CA ASP A 148 20.07 2.82 1.70
C ASP A 148 18.60 2.41 1.66
N THR A 149 18.02 2.06 2.82
CA THR A 149 16.58 1.79 2.93
C THR A 149 15.79 3.03 2.58
N LEU A 150 16.16 4.21 3.08
CA LEU A 150 15.49 5.47 2.73
C LEU A 150 15.50 5.72 1.22
N GLN A 151 16.65 5.53 0.56
CA GLN A 151 16.75 5.65 -0.90
C GLN A 151 15.84 4.67 -1.62
N SER A 152 15.77 3.44 -1.10
CA SER A 152 14.87 2.42 -1.65
C SER A 152 13.40 2.81 -1.52
N PHE A 153 12.99 3.62 -0.53
CA PHE A 153 11.61 4.08 -0.41
C PHE A 153 11.28 5.34 -1.24
N LEU A 154 12.27 5.95 -1.90
CA LEU A 154 12.04 7.12 -2.73
C LEU A 154 11.14 6.81 -3.95
N PRO A 155 10.34 7.78 -4.42
CA PRO A 155 9.45 7.57 -5.55
C PRO A 155 10.22 7.13 -6.81
N GLY A 156 9.73 6.08 -7.47
CA GLY A 156 10.32 5.52 -8.69
C GLY A 156 11.13 4.23 -8.47
N SER A 157 11.39 3.85 -7.21
CA SER A 157 11.99 2.56 -6.89
C SER A 157 10.97 1.41 -6.89
N GLU A 158 11.49 0.17 -6.93
CA GLU A 158 10.65 -1.02 -6.81
C GLU A 158 9.96 -1.13 -5.44
N THR A 159 10.69 -0.85 -4.35
CA THR A 159 10.15 -0.86 -2.99
C THR A 159 9.01 0.15 -2.82
N SER A 160 9.16 1.35 -3.37
CA SER A 160 8.11 2.38 -3.34
C SER A 160 6.86 1.92 -4.10
N ASN A 161 7.04 1.31 -5.28
CA ASN A 161 5.92 0.75 -6.06
C ASN A 161 5.19 -0.38 -5.32
N ARG A 162 5.94 -1.26 -4.62
CA ARG A 162 5.38 -2.33 -3.79
C ARG A 162 4.59 -1.75 -2.60
N LEU A 163 5.09 -0.70 -1.96
CA LEU A 163 4.39 -0.02 -0.86
C LEU A 163 3.06 0.55 -1.33
N VAL A 164 3.07 1.24 -2.49
CA VAL A 164 1.85 1.75 -3.12
C VAL A 164 0.86 0.64 -3.41
N ALA A 165 1.33 -0.50 -3.94
CA ALA A 165 0.50 -1.66 -4.20
C ALA A 165 -0.13 -2.24 -2.92
N ILE A 166 0.62 -2.38 -1.82
CA ILE A 166 0.09 -2.88 -0.54
C ILE A 166 -1.03 -1.96 -0.03
N VAL A 167 -0.76 -0.64 0.04
CA VAL A 167 -1.74 0.33 0.55
C VAL A 167 -2.99 0.35 -0.32
N ARG A 168 -2.83 0.32 -1.65
CA ARG A 168 -3.95 0.32 -2.59
C ARG A 168 -4.78 -0.96 -2.54
N ASN A 169 -4.15 -2.12 -2.37
CA ASN A 169 -4.88 -3.39 -2.23
C ASN A 169 -5.62 -3.47 -0.88
N TYR A 170 -5.14 -2.79 0.16
CA TYR A 170 -5.80 -2.75 1.46
C TYR A 170 -6.94 -1.73 1.53
N CYS A 171 -6.64 -0.45 1.30
CA CYS A 171 -7.58 0.67 1.48
C CYS A 171 -8.30 1.09 0.19
N GLY A 172 -7.89 0.59 -0.98
CA GLY A 172 -8.39 1.08 -2.26
C GLY A 172 -7.85 2.48 -2.61
N ASP A 173 -8.66 3.24 -3.34
CA ASP A 173 -8.38 4.62 -3.77
C ASP A 173 -9.23 5.65 -2.97
N GLU A 174 -9.74 5.27 -1.80
CA GLU A 174 -10.72 6.05 -1.01
C GLU A 174 -10.09 7.19 -0.19
N PHE A 175 -8.88 6.96 0.33
CA PHE A 175 -8.18 7.88 1.21
C PHE A 175 -6.90 8.39 0.54
N ASP A 176 -6.60 9.67 0.74
CA ASP A 176 -5.28 10.19 0.43
C ASP A 176 -4.27 9.76 1.50
N TRP A 177 -3.01 9.60 1.10
CA TRP A 177 -1.98 9.22 2.04
C TRP A 177 -0.61 9.73 1.65
N ASP A 178 0.21 9.98 2.67
CA ASP A 178 1.62 10.30 2.51
C ASP A 178 2.49 9.37 3.38
N VAL A 179 3.78 9.33 3.03
CA VAL A 179 4.79 8.57 3.74
C VAL A 179 5.78 9.54 4.35
N GLN A 180 6.08 9.36 5.63
CA GLN A 180 7.13 10.08 6.32
C GLN A 180 8.22 9.09 6.71
N LEU A 181 9.41 9.27 6.15
CA LEU A 181 10.57 8.45 6.45
C LEU A 181 11.38 9.10 7.57
N ILE A 182 11.72 8.31 8.58
CA ILE A 182 12.60 8.70 9.68
C ILE A 182 13.98 8.12 9.41
N LEU A 183 14.97 8.96 9.15
CA LEU A 183 16.37 8.55 8.95
C LEU A 183 17.15 8.67 10.26
N LYS A 184 17.91 7.63 10.59
CA LYS A 184 18.84 7.65 11.73
C LYS A 184 19.80 8.82 11.61
N LYS A 185 20.04 9.54 12.71
CA LYS A 185 20.95 10.70 12.71
C LYS A 185 22.36 10.38 12.20
N GLU A 186 22.86 9.16 12.44
CA GLU A 186 24.21 8.73 12.05
C GLU A 186 24.35 8.49 10.54
N GLU A 187 23.23 8.26 9.85
CA GLU A 187 23.16 7.88 8.44
C GLU A 187 22.86 9.08 7.53
N VAL A 188 22.90 10.30 8.06
CA VAL A 188 22.64 11.52 7.29
C VAL A 188 23.88 11.83 6.42
N PRO A 189 23.78 11.80 5.08
CA PRO A 189 24.91 12.07 4.22
C PRO A 189 25.33 13.54 4.26
N ALA A 190 26.64 13.82 4.21
CA ALA A 190 27.20 15.16 4.05
C ALA A 190 26.65 15.88 2.82
N LEU A 191 26.10 17.08 3.01
CA LEU A 191 25.62 17.90 1.90
C LEU A 191 26.81 18.49 1.15
N GLU A 192 27.11 17.92 -0.01
CA GLU A 192 28.18 18.41 -0.88
C GLU A 192 27.59 18.93 -2.19
N LEU A 193 27.96 20.17 -2.54
CA LEU A 193 27.59 20.78 -3.82
C LEU A 193 28.23 20.00 -4.98
N GLY A 194 27.41 19.62 -5.97
CA GLY A 194 27.86 18.87 -7.15
C GLY A 194 27.71 17.35 -7.04
N LYS A 195 27.39 16.80 -5.86
CA LYS A 195 26.92 15.42 -5.71
C LYS A 195 25.41 15.35 -5.92
N GLN A 196 24.92 14.23 -6.45
CA GLN A 196 23.49 14.02 -6.70
C GLN A 196 22.73 13.97 -5.36
N GLY A 197 21.78 14.88 -5.18
CA GLY A 197 20.86 14.92 -4.05
C GLY A 197 19.52 15.50 -4.50
N LEU A 198 18.42 14.89 -4.07
CA LEU A 198 17.08 15.38 -4.34
C LEU A 198 16.71 16.41 -3.26
N LEU A 199 16.47 17.65 -3.68
CA LEU A 199 16.07 18.73 -2.79
C LEU A 199 14.79 18.35 -2.03
N GLY A 200 14.78 18.56 -0.71
CA GLY A 200 13.65 18.23 0.16
C GLY A 200 13.41 16.72 0.37
N ARG A 201 14.30 15.85 -0.11
CA ARG A 201 14.19 14.38 0.07
C ARG A 201 15.45 13.76 0.63
N THR A 202 16.61 14.15 0.12
CA THR A 202 17.92 13.59 0.50
C THR A 202 18.97 14.68 0.76
N SER A 203 18.54 15.93 0.97
CA SER A 203 19.43 17.09 1.16
C SER A 203 19.13 17.74 2.51
N TRP A 204 20.08 17.67 3.45
CA TRP A 204 19.96 18.24 4.79
C TRP A 204 21.12 19.18 5.10
N CYS A 205 20.79 20.39 5.57
CA CYS A 205 21.75 21.37 6.07
C CYS A 205 21.96 21.20 7.59
N ASN A 206 23.05 21.74 8.13
CA ASN A 206 23.39 21.79 9.56
C ASN A 206 23.44 20.41 10.25
N GLN A 207 24.38 19.58 9.83
CA GLN A 207 24.54 18.22 10.32
C GLN A 207 25.18 18.16 11.72
N ASP A 208 26.11 19.08 11.98
CA ASP A 208 26.89 19.11 13.23
C ASP A 208 26.06 19.50 14.46
N GLU A 209 24.88 20.09 14.28
CA GLU A 209 23.99 20.53 15.36
C GLU A 209 22.86 19.51 15.66
N ARG A 210 22.83 18.35 14.98
CA ARG A 210 21.67 17.45 15.03
C ARG A 210 21.72 16.49 16.22
N THR A 211 20.73 16.60 17.09
CA THR A 211 20.60 15.78 18.31
C THR A 211 19.59 14.64 18.19
N ALA A 212 18.77 14.63 17.14
CA ALA A 212 17.67 13.68 16.93
C ALA A 212 17.60 13.16 15.49
N ASP A 213 16.87 12.06 15.30
CA ASP A 213 16.59 11.45 14.00
C ASP A 213 15.83 12.41 13.07
N VAL A 214 16.03 12.21 11.77
CA VAL A 214 15.55 13.11 10.74
C VAL A 214 14.16 12.72 10.29
N VAL A 215 13.20 13.60 10.51
CA VAL A 215 11.77 13.35 10.25
C VAL A 215 11.24 14.14 9.03
N ASP A 216 12.12 14.82 8.29
CA ASP A 216 11.74 15.82 7.30
C ASP A 216 11.28 15.23 5.96
N THR A 217 11.63 13.97 5.67
CA THR A 217 11.36 13.34 4.37
C THR A 217 9.92 12.89 4.28
N ARG A 218 9.08 13.79 3.75
CA ARG A 218 7.67 13.51 3.42
C ARG A 218 7.51 13.30 1.93
N LEU A 219 6.91 12.19 1.57
CA LEU A 219 6.69 11.76 0.20
C LEU A 219 5.21 11.55 -0.01
N HIS A 220 4.69 12.09 -1.09
CA HIS A 220 3.35 11.78 -1.58
C HIS A 220 3.50 10.75 -2.72
N PRO A 221 3.35 9.46 -2.43
CA PRO A 221 3.71 8.39 -3.38
C PRO A 221 2.73 8.29 -4.53
N VAL A 222 1.50 8.77 -4.34
CA VAL A 222 0.45 8.82 -5.38
C VAL A 222 0.33 10.23 -5.96
N SER A 223 1.43 11.00 -6.02
CA SER A 223 1.46 12.29 -6.72
C SER A 223 1.31 12.12 -8.23
N ARG A 224 0.11 11.70 -8.64
CA ARG A 224 -0.54 12.10 -9.88
C ARG A 224 -0.68 13.61 -9.75
N VAL A 225 0.26 14.34 -10.33
CA VAL A 225 0.02 15.70 -10.80
C VAL A 225 -1.31 15.65 -11.55
N TRP A 226 -2.35 16.14 -10.87
CA TRP A 226 -3.68 16.49 -11.32
C TRP A 226 -3.93 16.10 -12.78
N ARG A 227 -4.50 14.91 -12.98
CA ARG A 227 -4.95 14.45 -14.29
C ARG A 227 -5.84 15.56 -14.87
N ASN A 228 -5.31 16.21 -15.90
CA ASN A 228 -5.90 17.20 -16.79
C ASN A 228 -6.23 18.58 -16.21
N LYS A 229 -5.24 19.47 -16.32
CA LYS A 229 -5.47 20.88 -16.64
C LYS A 229 -6.02 21.09 -18.08
N GLN A 230 -6.18 20.05 -18.90
CA GLN A 230 -6.69 20.18 -20.28
C GLN A 230 -7.38 18.88 -20.73
N ALA A 231 -8.70 18.89 -20.80
CA ALA A 231 -9.46 18.20 -21.84
C ALA A 231 -10.60 19.15 -22.22
N ALA A 232 -10.35 19.85 -23.33
CA ALA A 232 -11.18 20.72 -24.16
C ALA A 232 -12.58 21.11 -23.66
#